data_AF-A0A3N9V4J6-F1
#
_entry.id   AF-A0A3N9V4J6-F1
#
_cell.length_a   1.000
_cell.length_b   1.000
_cell.length_c   1.000
_cell.angle_alpha   90.00
_cell.angle_beta   90.00
_cell.angle_gamma   90.00
#
_symmetry.space_group_name_H-M   'P 1'
#
loop_
_entity.id
_entity.type
_entity.pdbx_description
1 polymer ?
#
loop_
_entity_poly.entity_id
_entity_poly.type
_entity_poly.pdbx_seq_one_letter_code
_entity_poly.pdbx_strand_id
1 'polypeptide(L)' 'MDFIRNYALNIPVVLASNKSISVNILFKVLGEAVEALSNDFDVEIIDSHHKMKKDSPSGTSNRIREIIA' A
#
# COMPACT_ATOMS: atom_id res chain seq x y z
N MET A 1 -13.03 -10.65 0.10
CA MET A 1 -11.74 -11.37 0.05
C MET A 1 -11.87 -12.83 0.47
N ASP A 2 -13.06 -13.29 0.82
CA ASP A 2 -13.21 -14.55 1.57
C ASP A 2 -12.93 -15.79 0.73
N PHE A 3 -13.12 -15.70 -0.59
CA PHE A 3 -12.68 -16.75 -1.51
C PHE A 3 -11.16 -16.92 -1.51
N ILE A 4 -10.37 -15.83 -1.53
CA ILE A 4 -8.90 -15.90 -1.47
C ILE A 4 -8.46 -16.52 -0.14
N ARG A 5 -9.10 -16.12 0.96
CA ARG A 5 -8.84 -16.70 2.30
C ARG A 5 -9.12 -18.20 2.33
N ASN A 6 -10.24 -18.65 1.75
CA ASN A 6 -10.56 -20.08 1.65
C ASN A 6 -9.53 -20.88 0.86
N TYR A 7 -9.02 -20.33 -0.26
CA TYR A 7 -7.95 -21.00 -1.01
C TYR A 7 -6.62 -21.04 -0.25
N ALA A 8 -6.30 -19.98 0.50
CA ALA A 8 -5.07 -19.91 1.31
C ALA A 8 -4.99 -20.98 2.42
N LEU A 9 -6.11 -21.64 2.76
CA LEU A 9 -6.12 -22.79 3.68
C LEU A 9 -5.51 -24.06 3.07
N ASN A 10 -5.48 -24.17 1.74
CA ASN A 10 -5.10 -25.39 1.03
C ASN A 10 -3.80 -25.23 0.23
N ILE A 11 -3.48 -24.00 -0.19
CA ILE A 11 -2.29 -23.69 -0.96
C ILE A 11 -1.59 -22.43 -0.42
N PRO A 12 -0.25 -22.33 -0.49
CA PRO A 12 0.44 -21.09 -0.14
C PRO A 12 0.01 -19.95 -1.07
N VAL A 13 -0.41 -18.83 -0.49
CA VAL A 13 -0.84 -17.63 -1.24
C VAL A 13 -0.09 -16.41 -0.72
N VAL A 14 0.52 -15.66 -1.64
CA VAL A 14 1.07 -14.32 -1.35
C VAL A 14 0.15 -13.28 -1.99
N LEU A 15 -0.55 -12.53 -1.16
CA LEU A 15 -1.40 -11.40 -1.58
C LEU A 15 -0.70 -10.10 -1.19
N ALA A 16 -0.34 -9.28 -2.18
CA ALA A 16 0.36 -8.02 -1.98
C ALA A 16 -0.20 -6.93 -2.89
N SER A 17 -0.32 -5.70 -2.37
CA SER A 17 -0.72 -4.51 -3.14
C SER A 17 0.36 -4.08 -4.14
N ASN A 18 1.63 -4.38 -3.86
CA ASN A 18 2.76 -4.14 -4.75
C ASN A 18 3.82 -5.25 -4.57
N LYS A 19 4.42 -5.72 -5.68
CA LYS A 19 5.44 -6.79 -5.69
C LYS A 19 6.88 -6.26 -5.76
N SER A 20 7.06 -4.95 -5.88
CA SER A 20 8.39 -4.33 -5.87
C SER A 20 8.98 -4.37 -4.46
N ILE A 21 10.23 -4.83 -4.37
CA ILE A 21 10.99 -4.83 -3.11
C ILE A 21 11.13 -3.40 -2.58
N SER A 22 11.49 -2.45 -3.45
CA SER A 22 11.70 -1.05 -3.04
C SER A 22 10.42 -0.40 -2.52
N VAL A 23 9.26 -0.72 -3.09
CA VAL A 23 7.97 -0.18 -2.62
C VAL A 23 7.58 -0.78 -1.27
N ASN A 24 7.86 -2.06 -1.03
CA ASN A 24 7.62 -2.66 0.27
C ASN A 24 8.56 -2.13 1.35
N ILE A 25 9.82 -1.80 1.00
CA ILE A 25 10.74 -1.08 1.90
C ILE A 25 10.20 0.32 2.18
N LEU A 26 9.74 1.05 1.16
CA LEU A 26 9.12 2.37 1.32
C LEU A 26 7.96 2.34 2.32
N PHE A 27 7.08 1.33 2.25
CA PHE A 27 5.98 1.18 3.21
C PHE A 27 6.47 1.11 4.66
N LYS A 28 7.57 0.38 4.90
CA LYS A 28 8.15 0.25 6.25
C LYS A 28 8.74 1.57 6.74
N VAL A 29 9.58 2.20 5.93
CA VAL A 29 10.24 3.47 6.27
C VAL A 29 9.22 4.60 6.42
N LEU A 30 8.17 4.62 5.60
CA LEU A 30 7.12 5.64 5.67
C LEU A 30 6.35 5.55 6.98
N GLY A 31 5.98 4.34 7.44
CA GLY A 31 5.32 4.17 8.73
C GLY A 31 6.16 4.70 9.89
N GLU A 32 7.46 4.38 9.90
CA GLU A 32 8.39 4.89 10.91
C GLU A 32 8.56 6.40 10.85
N ALA A 33 8.60 6.99 9.65
CA ALA A 33 8.69 8.43 9.47
C ALA A 33 7.42 9.14 9.99
N VAL A 34 6.24 8.61 9.68
CA VAL A 34 4.97 9.19 10.14
C VAL A 34 4.86 9.12 11.66
N GLU A 35 5.22 7.99 12.29
CA GLU A 35 5.24 7.86 13.76
C GLU A 35 6.20 8.83 14.44
N ALA A 36 7.31 9.18 13.79
CA ALA A 36 8.31 10.10 14.33
C ALA A 36 7.94 11.59 14.13
N LEU A 37 7.08 11.90 13.16
CA LEU A 37 6.60 13.27 12.91
C LEU A 37 5.45 13.60 13.87
N SER A 38 5.39 14.85 14.36
CA SER A 38 4.25 15.30 15.17
C SER A 38 2.98 15.43 14.31
N ASN A 39 1.81 15.50 14.95
CA ASN A 39 0.52 15.66 14.26
C ASN A 39 0.31 17.01 13.55
N ASP A 40 1.37 17.82 13.42
CA ASP A 40 1.32 19.19 12.88
C ASP A 40 1.68 19.24 11.39
N PHE A 41 1.81 18.08 10.73
CA PHE A 41 2.15 17.99 9.31
C PHE A 41 0.97 17.53 8.47
N ASP A 42 0.75 18.22 7.36
CA ASP A 42 -0.16 17.78 6.31
C ASP A 42 0.51 16.72 5.44
N VAL A 43 -0.20 15.62 5.19
CA VAL A 43 0.29 14.53 4.35
C VAL A 43 -0.48 14.47 3.04
N GLU A 44 0.24 14.65 1.94
CA GLU A 44 -0.29 14.53 0.58
C GLU A 44 0.29 13.31 -0.14
N ILE A 45 -0.57 12.57 -0.86
CA ILE A 45 -0.18 11.42 -1.67
C ILE A 45 -0.41 11.78 -3.13
N ILE A 46 0.67 11.95 -3.90
CA ILE A 46 0.61 12.20 -5.34
C ILE A 46 0.99 10.92 -6.08
N ASP A 47 0.11 10.49 -6.96
CA ASP A 47 0.27 9.25 -7.72
C ASP A 47 -0.01 9.49 -9.20
N SER A 48 0.87 8.98 -10.06
CA SER A 48 0.83 9.19 -11.51
C SER A 48 1.06 7.88 -12.24
N HIS A 49 0.17 7.60 -13.19
CA HIS A 49 0.20 6.37 -13.98
C HIS A 49 -0.15 6.66 -15.43
N HIS A 50 0.13 5.69 -16.31
CA HIS A 50 -0.25 5.79 -17.72
C HIS A 50 -1.77 5.92 -17.91
N LYS A 51 -2.19 6.55 -19.02
CA LYS A 51 -3.58 6.93 -19.33
C LYS A 51 -4.62 5.79 -19.36
N MET A 52 -4.17 4.53 -19.40
CA MET A 52 -5.04 3.35 -19.54
C MET A 52 -5.25 2.61 -18.21
N LYS A 53 -4.70 3.13 -17.11
CA LYS A 53 -4.90 2.52 -15.79
C LYS A 53 -6.38 2.64 -15.40
N LYS A 54 -6.97 1.51 -14.99
CA LYS A 54 -8.41 1.41 -14.70
C LYS A 54 -8.75 1.82 -13.27
N ASP A 55 -7.86 1.56 -12.33
CA ASP A 55 -8.01 1.88 -10.91
C ASP A 55 -7.37 3.23 -10.58
N SER A 56 -8.11 4.07 -9.86
CA SER A 56 -7.62 5.33 -9.29
C SER A 56 -8.33 5.59 -7.96
N PRO A 57 -7.61 5.87 -6.85
CA PRO A 57 -6.15 5.82 -6.69
C PRO A 57 -5.58 4.41 -6.91
N SER A 58 -4.27 4.29 -7.14
CA SER A 58 -3.66 2.96 -7.28
C SER A 58 -3.72 2.16 -5.98
N GLY A 59 -3.63 0.83 -6.09
CA GLY A 59 -3.49 -0.05 -4.92
C GLY A 59 -2.30 0.30 -4.02
N THR A 60 -1.20 0.82 -4.58
CA THR A 60 -0.05 1.32 -3.81
C THR A 60 -0.43 2.54 -2.98
N SER A 61 -1.14 3.50 -3.58
CA SER A 61 -1.57 4.73 -2.91
C SER A 61 -2.60 4.47 -1.82
N ASN A 62 -3.52 3.52 -2.04
CA ASN A 62 -4.44 3.07 -1.00
C ASN A 62 -3.69 2.43 0.16
N ARG A 63 -2.67 1.61 -0.12
CA ARG A 63 -1.84 1.02 0.94
C ARG A 63 -1.05 2.07 1.71
N ILE A 64 -0.52 3.09 1.04
CA ILE A 64 0.17 4.22 1.69
C ILE A 64 -0.79 4.96 2.62
N ARG A 65 -2.03 5.23 2.18
CA ARG A 65 -3.06 5.85 3.00
C ARG A 65 -3.37 5.05 4.26
N GLU A 66 -3.45 3.71 4.17
CA GLU A 66 -3.65 2.83 5.32
C GLU A 66 -2.47 2.83 6.31
N ILE A 67 -1.26 3.18 5.86
CA ILE A 67 -0.07 3.24 6.72
C ILE A 67 0.00 4.58 7.46
N ILE A 68 -0.43 5.66 6.82
CA ILE A 68 -0.41 7.02 7.39
C ILE A 68 -1.58 7.27 8.34
N ALA A 69 -2.73 6.62 8.11
CA ALA A 69 -3.95 6.76 8.91
C ALA A 69 -3.87 6.01 10.24
#